data_AF-A0A550C3A0-F1
#
_entry.id   AF-A0A550C3A0-F1
#
_cell.length_a   1.000
_cell.length_b   1.000
_cell.length_c   1.000
_cell.angle_alpha   90.00
_cell.angle_beta   90.00
_cell.angle_gamma   90.00
#
_symmetry.space_group_name_H-M   'P 1'
#
loop_
_entity.id
_entity.type
_entity.pdbx_description
1 polymer ?
#
loop_
_entity_poly.entity_id
_entity_poly.type
_entity_poly.pdbx_seq_one_letter_code
_entity_poly.pdbx_strand_id
1 'polypeptide(L)'
;MSPDLPSTSMSAAPESTGGEPEMIALPFTWSGKPYSVEVAQNDRVIDLQYALQKLTRVPPARQKILGLVKGKLPARDAFIKDLKLVKDKKFTLVGTVEGEELRAPQEESDQKDSESDVDLADLLKNSGLVTALANDLTNKGNVEKATKNLSVNVIHPLREGKKLLVLDLDYTILDTKPLTSGSLPPEECARPGLHDFMEKVYPYYDICIWSQTSWIWLETKLVELGMIGGHRNYQISFVLDKTCMFTVQSVRDNKPWEHSVKALQIIWNHFPQFNASNTVHIDDLSRNFALNPSEGLKIRAFKHAASEEARQDRELYKLGTYLVHVGQAADLRSFSHKDWKVTLKRLPS
;
A
#
# COMPACT_ATOMS: atom_id res chain seq x y z
N MET A 1 75.53 -27.33 40.85
CA MET A 1 74.33 -26.47 41.00
C MET A 1 73.66 -26.40 39.64
N SER A 2 72.61 -27.20 39.43
CA SER A 2 71.58 -26.91 38.41
C SER A 2 70.75 -25.70 38.88
N PRO A 3 69.95 -25.01 38.02
CA PRO A 3 68.90 -25.57 37.15
C PRO A 3 69.10 -25.17 35.66
N ASP A 4 68.88 -26.05 34.67
CA ASP A 4 67.63 -26.61 34.14
C ASP A 4 66.57 -25.58 33.71
N LEU A 5 66.50 -25.37 32.38
CA LEU A 5 65.33 -24.86 31.64
C LEU A 5 65.18 -25.71 30.36
N PRO A 6 63.97 -26.18 30.01
CA PRO A 6 63.79 -27.32 29.12
C PRO A 6 63.72 -26.93 27.64
N SER A 7 64.23 -27.85 26.80
CA SER A 7 64.13 -27.89 25.36
C SER A 7 62.70 -28.19 24.90
N THR A 8 62.13 -27.32 24.07
CA THR A 8 60.85 -27.60 23.39
C THR A 8 61.12 -28.13 21.99
N SER A 9 60.78 -29.41 21.80
CA SER A 9 60.73 -30.15 20.56
C SER A 9 59.80 -29.50 19.53
N MET A 10 60.28 -29.28 18.31
CA MET A 10 59.43 -29.03 17.14
C MET A 10 58.73 -30.32 16.74
N SER A 11 57.49 -30.48 17.21
CA SER A 11 56.54 -31.49 16.71
C SER A 11 56.02 -31.06 15.35
N ALA A 12 56.00 -31.99 14.41
CA ALA A 12 55.48 -31.85 13.06
C ALA A 12 54.08 -31.20 13.02
N ALA A 13 53.90 -30.28 12.08
CA ALA A 13 52.60 -29.73 11.73
C ALA A 13 51.71 -30.84 11.13
N PRO A 14 50.43 -30.94 11.50
CA PRO A 14 49.51 -31.78 10.76
C PRO A 14 49.23 -31.13 9.40
N GLU A 15 49.44 -31.89 8.33
CA GLU A 15 49.00 -31.53 6.98
C GLU A 15 47.48 -31.34 7.00
N SER A 16 47.04 -30.08 6.94
CA SER A 16 45.65 -29.77 6.63
C SER A 16 45.43 -30.02 5.15
N THR A 17 44.70 -31.09 4.83
CA THR A 17 44.09 -31.30 3.52
C THR A 17 43.08 -30.16 3.26
N GLY A 18 43.58 -29.03 2.76
CA GLY A 18 42.78 -27.91 2.28
C GLY A 18 42.17 -28.27 0.94
N GLY A 19 41.09 -29.04 0.95
CA GLY A 19 40.21 -29.14 -0.22
C GLY A 19 39.62 -27.76 -0.50
N GLU A 20 39.68 -27.32 -1.75
CA GLU A 20 39.05 -26.06 -2.17
C GLU A 20 37.56 -26.07 -1.76
N PRO A 21 37.04 -24.97 -1.18
CA PRO A 21 35.66 -24.92 -0.74
C PRO A 21 34.73 -25.13 -1.95
N GLU A 22 33.84 -26.13 -1.86
CA GLU A 22 32.86 -26.38 -2.91
C GLU A 22 31.88 -25.21 -2.99
N MET A 23 32.03 -24.39 -4.04
CA MET A 23 31.23 -23.20 -4.30
C MET A 23 29.94 -23.57 -5.03
N ILE A 24 28.83 -22.96 -4.62
CA ILE A 24 27.52 -23.07 -5.28
C ILE A 24 27.18 -21.71 -5.88
N ALA A 25 26.95 -21.68 -7.20
CA ALA A 25 26.41 -20.53 -7.89
C ALA A 25 24.87 -20.56 -7.85
N LEU A 26 24.28 -19.46 -7.36
CA LEU A 26 22.83 -19.30 -7.23
C LEU A 26 22.34 -18.11 -8.08
N PRO A 27 21.60 -18.35 -9.17
CA PRO A 27 20.99 -17.27 -9.95
C PRO A 27 19.84 -16.62 -9.17
N PHE A 28 19.76 -15.28 -9.21
CA PHE A 28 18.67 -14.55 -8.58
C PHE A 28 18.22 -13.31 -9.35
N THR A 29 17.01 -12.84 -9.07
CA THR A 29 16.50 -11.58 -9.62
C THR A 29 16.35 -10.54 -8.52
N TRP A 30 16.73 -9.31 -8.81
CA TRP A 30 16.52 -8.15 -7.94
C TRP A 30 16.16 -6.94 -8.81
N SER A 31 15.08 -6.22 -8.46
CA SER A 31 14.57 -5.08 -9.24
C SER A 31 14.42 -5.37 -10.74
N GLY A 32 13.94 -6.58 -11.06
CA GLY A 32 13.73 -7.03 -12.45
C GLY A 32 15.00 -7.39 -13.23
N LYS A 33 16.19 -7.26 -12.64
CA LYS A 33 17.48 -7.60 -13.29
C LYS A 33 18.00 -8.95 -12.79
N PRO A 34 18.57 -9.79 -13.68
CA PRO A 34 19.19 -11.05 -13.30
C PRO A 34 20.60 -10.84 -12.73
N TYR A 35 20.93 -11.60 -11.70
CA TYR A 35 22.22 -11.64 -11.01
C TYR A 35 22.60 -13.10 -10.70
N SER A 36 23.84 -13.32 -10.25
CA SER A 36 24.31 -14.58 -9.70
C SER A 36 25.16 -14.31 -8.47
N VAL A 37 24.99 -15.12 -7.42
CA VAL A 37 25.81 -15.07 -6.20
C VAL A 37 26.48 -16.42 -5.98
N GLU A 38 27.76 -16.40 -5.63
CA GLU A 38 28.52 -17.61 -5.31
C GLU A 38 28.74 -17.67 -3.80
N VAL A 39 28.43 -18.82 -3.20
CA VAL A 39 28.58 -19.09 -1.76
C VAL A 39 29.17 -20.48 -1.56
N ALA A 40 30.02 -20.64 -0.55
CA ALA A 40 30.56 -21.95 -0.19
C ALA A 40 29.52 -22.76 0.60
N GLN A 41 29.57 -24.09 0.51
CA GLN A 41 28.68 -24.95 1.32
C GLN A 41 28.82 -24.76 2.84
N ASN A 42 30.01 -24.34 3.29
CA ASN A 42 30.31 -24.06 4.69
C ASN A 42 30.03 -22.61 5.12
N ASP A 43 29.54 -21.76 4.20
CA ASP A 43 29.06 -20.42 4.55
C ASP A 43 27.77 -20.52 5.36
N ARG A 44 27.45 -19.46 6.12
CA ARG A 44 26.19 -19.33 6.84
C ARG A 44 25.19 -18.50 6.04
N VAL A 45 23.91 -18.56 6.43
CA VAL A 45 22.85 -17.72 5.84
C VAL A 45 23.22 -16.23 5.93
N ILE A 46 23.88 -15.78 6.99
CA ILE A 46 24.34 -14.39 7.11
C ILE A 46 25.41 -14.03 6.06
N ASP A 47 26.29 -14.95 5.69
CA ASP A 47 27.33 -14.73 4.68
C ASP A 47 26.71 -14.60 3.29
N LEU A 48 25.67 -15.39 2.99
CA LEU A 48 24.83 -15.19 1.81
C LEU A 48 24.18 -13.80 1.81
N GLN A 49 23.65 -13.34 2.95
CA GLN A 49 23.08 -11.99 3.05
C GLN A 49 24.13 -10.90 2.78
N TYR A 50 25.35 -11.05 3.31
CA TYR A 50 26.44 -10.11 3.01
C TYR A 50 26.89 -10.17 1.54
N ALA A 51 26.95 -11.36 0.94
CA ALA A 51 27.25 -11.52 -0.49
C ALA A 51 26.18 -10.83 -1.36
N LEU A 52 24.90 -10.96 -1.01
CA LEU A 52 23.80 -10.24 -1.66
C LEU A 52 23.88 -8.73 -1.47
N GLN A 53 24.25 -8.26 -0.28
CA GLN A 53 24.50 -6.84 -0.04
C GLN A 53 25.64 -6.32 -0.91
N LYS A 54 26.71 -7.09 -1.10
CA LYS A 54 27.84 -6.69 -1.96
C LYS A 54 27.41 -6.49 -3.42
N LEU A 55 26.46 -7.30 -3.91
CA LEU A 55 25.95 -7.24 -5.28
C LEU A 55 24.85 -6.19 -5.47
N THR A 56 23.99 -6.01 -4.47
CA THR A 56 22.75 -5.21 -4.60
C THR A 56 22.74 -3.95 -3.75
N ARG A 57 23.66 -3.82 -2.80
CA ARG A 57 23.73 -2.77 -1.76
C ARG A 57 22.53 -2.75 -0.79
N VAL A 58 21.66 -3.76 -0.85
CA VAL A 58 20.57 -3.93 0.11
C VAL A 58 21.14 -4.50 1.42
N PRO A 59 20.99 -3.83 2.57
CA PRO A 59 21.56 -4.32 3.83
C PRO A 59 20.84 -5.60 4.31
N PRO A 60 21.52 -6.54 5.00
CA PRO A 60 20.95 -7.82 5.44
C PRO A 60 19.63 -7.72 6.20
N ALA A 61 19.44 -6.66 6.99
CA ALA A 61 18.20 -6.40 7.72
C ALA A 61 16.99 -6.11 6.81
N ARG A 62 17.23 -5.68 5.57
CA ARG A 62 16.19 -5.30 4.58
C ARG A 62 16.08 -6.30 3.43
N GLN A 63 16.77 -7.42 3.49
CA GLN A 63 16.71 -8.46 2.46
C GLN A 63 15.58 -9.45 2.75
N LYS A 64 14.57 -9.47 1.87
CA LYS A 64 13.57 -10.54 1.78
C LYS A 64 13.97 -11.47 0.64
N ILE A 65 14.44 -12.68 0.97
CA ILE A 65 14.87 -13.71 0.02
C ILE A 65 13.69 -14.66 -0.22
N LEU A 66 13.13 -14.66 -1.43
CA LEU A 66 11.94 -15.41 -1.80
C LEU A 66 12.30 -16.56 -2.74
N GLY A 67 11.76 -17.76 -2.46
CA GLY A 67 11.88 -18.92 -3.35
C GLY A 67 13.19 -19.71 -3.23
N LEU A 68 14.13 -19.29 -2.38
CA LEU A 68 15.36 -20.03 -2.10
C LEU A 68 15.08 -21.34 -1.35
N VAL A 69 14.18 -21.31 -0.36
CA VAL A 69 13.72 -22.47 0.41
C VAL A 69 12.19 -22.48 0.52
N LYS A 70 11.62 -23.64 0.90
CA LYS A 70 10.19 -23.77 1.14
C LYS A 70 9.84 -23.21 2.53
N GLY A 71 9.11 -22.10 2.58
CA GLY A 71 8.72 -21.45 3.84
C GLY A 71 9.66 -20.31 4.24
N LYS A 72 9.80 -20.05 5.55
CA LYS A 72 10.68 -19.00 6.07
C LYS A 72 12.16 -19.38 5.89
N LEU A 73 13.00 -18.39 5.60
CA LEU A 73 14.44 -18.58 5.59
C LEU A 73 14.93 -19.04 6.98
N PRO A 74 15.80 -20.07 7.07
CA PRO A 74 16.39 -20.49 8.33
C PRO A 74 17.17 -19.38 9.05
N ALA A 75 17.50 -19.66 10.31
CA ALA A 75 18.25 -18.73 11.16
C ALA A 75 19.60 -18.34 10.53
N ARG A 76 20.08 -17.14 10.87
CA ARG A 76 21.27 -16.51 10.25
C ARG A 76 22.56 -17.32 10.42
N ASP A 77 22.62 -18.18 11.43
CA ASP A 77 23.73 -19.05 11.79
C ASP A 77 23.70 -20.42 11.12
N ALA A 78 22.59 -20.80 10.46
CA ALA A 78 22.48 -22.05 9.72
C ALA A 78 23.44 -22.07 8.51
N PHE A 79 23.98 -23.25 8.18
CA PHE A 79 24.89 -23.40 7.04
C PHE A 79 24.15 -23.53 5.72
N ILE A 80 24.78 -23.09 4.62
CA ILE A 80 24.22 -23.19 3.27
C ILE A 80 23.98 -24.65 2.87
N LYS A 81 24.86 -25.59 3.24
CA LYS A 81 24.65 -27.03 3.00
C LYS A 81 23.36 -27.59 3.63
N ASP A 82 22.91 -27.02 4.74
CA ASP A 82 21.71 -27.48 5.46
C ASP A 82 20.41 -27.06 4.76
N LEU A 83 20.50 -26.08 3.85
CA LEU A 83 19.38 -25.60 3.03
C LEU A 83 18.98 -26.59 1.93
N LYS A 84 19.81 -27.62 1.65
CA LYS A 84 19.59 -28.65 0.61
C LYS A 84 19.17 -28.04 -0.74
N LEU A 85 19.89 -27.00 -1.15
CA LEU A 85 19.61 -26.28 -2.38
C LEU A 85 19.87 -27.18 -3.59
N VAL A 86 18.95 -27.15 -4.56
CA VAL A 86 19.16 -27.80 -5.86
C VAL A 86 20.12 -26.93 -6.68
N LYS A 87 21.01 -27.54 -7.46
CA LYS A 87 21.90 -26.83 -8.39
C LYS A 87 21.07 -25.88 -9.29
N ASP A 88 21.55 -24.64 -9.46
CA ASP A 88 20.90 -23.58 -10.26
C ASP A 88 19.51 -23.14 -9.76
N LYS A 89 19.20 -23.34 -8.48
CA LYS A 89 17.96 -22.88 -7.87
C LYS A 89 17.85 -21.35 -7.99
N LYS A 90 16.83 -20.90 -8.73
CA LYS A 90 16.48 -19.48 -8.86
C LYS A 90 15.74 -18.98 -7.64
N PHE A 91 16.06 -17.77 -7.21
CA PHE A 91 15.33 -17.05 -6.16
C PHE A 91 15.20 -15.56 -6.49
N THR A 92 14.35 -14.86 -5.76
CA THR A 92 14.15 -13.42 -5.90
C THR A 92 14.59 -12.72 -4.63
N LEU A 93 15.43 -11.69 -4.76
CA LEU A 93 15.74 -10.78 -3.66
C LEU A 93 14.82 -9.56 -3.76
N VAL A 94 14.16 -9.25 -2.65
CA VAL A 94 13.38 -8.02 -2.48
C VAL A 94 14.01 -7.21 -1.36
N GLY A 95 14.26 -5.93 -1.60
CA GLY A 95 14.79 -5.02 -0.60
C GLY A 95 15.36 -3.75 -1.22
N THR A 96 15.46 -2.72 -0.39
CA THR A 96 15.87 -1.36 -0.81
C THR A 96 17.29 -1.06 -0.31
N VAL A 97 18.11 -0.47 -1.16
CA VAL A 97 19.49 -0.05 -0.85
C VAL A 97 19.50 1.02 0.23
N GLU A 98 20.45 0.93 1.14
CA GLU A 98 20.70 1.97 2.15
C GLU A 98 21.16 3.25 1.44
N GLY A 99 20.35 4.32 1.52
CA GLY A 99 20.63 5.60 0.84
C GLY A 99 20.05 5.78 -0.58
N GLU A 100 19.50 4.74 -1.23
CA GLU A 100 18.65 4.91 -2.44
C GLU A 100 17.15 5.04 -2.10
N GLU A 101 16.83 5.25 -0.82
CA GLU A 101 15.52 5.79 -0.40
C GLU A 101 15.21 7.14 -1.09
N LEU A 102 16.26 7.81 -1.60
CA LEU A 102 16.22 9.11 -2.26
C LEU A 102 16.23 9.04 -3.81
N ARG A 103 16.21 7.85 -4.42
CA ARG A 103 16.24 7.67 -5.90
C ARG A 103 15.16 6.77 -6.50
N ALA A 104 14.29 6.17 -5.68
CA ALA A 104 12.89 6.26 -6.10
C ALA A 104 12.60 7.75 -6.31
N PRO A 105 11.71 8.18 -7.23
CA PRO A 105 11.14 9.51 -7.04
C PRO A 105 10.80 9.55 -5.55
N GLN A 106 11.25 10.58 -4.83
CA GLN A 106 10.47 10.96 -3.68
C GLN A 106 9.07 11.04 -4.26
N GLU A 107 8.26 10.00 -4.04
CA GLU A 107 6.86 10.22 -3.85
C GLU A 107 6.90 11.09 -2.60
N GLU A 108 7.13 12.38 -2.82
CA GLU A 108 6.41 13.43 -2.13
C GLU A 108 4.94 12.99 -2.26
N SER A 109 4.53 11.97 -1.50
CA SER A 109 3.24 12.00 -0.87
C SER A 109 3.18 13.41 -0.34
N ASP A 110 2.28 14.25 -0.84
CA ASP A 110 2.15 15.68 -0.58
C ASP A 110 2.32 16.02 0.92
N GLN A 111 3.55 15.95 1.43
CA GLN A 111 3.85 15.87 2.87
C GLN A 111 3.80 17.25 3.50
N LYS A 112 3.65 18.28 2.66
CA LYS A 112 3.38 19.66 3.06
C LYS A 112 1.90 19.99 3.23
N ASP A 113 0.96 19.19 2.73
CA ASP A 113 -0.43 19.67 2.62
C ASP A 113 -1.40 19.15 3.69
N SER A 114 -0.95 18.28 4.58
CA SER A 114 -1.84 17.70 5.60
C SER A 114 -2.24 18.66 6.72
N GLU A 115 -1.58 19.81 6.86
CA GLU A 115 -1.90 20.85 7.84
C GLU A 115 -2.74 21.99 7.26
N SER A 116 -2.94 22.02 5.94
CA SER A 116 -3.73 23.06 5.29
C SER A 116 -4.57 22.54 4.13
N ASP A 117 -5.19 21.37 4.29
CA ASP A 117 -6.31 20.98 3.43
C ASP A 117 -7.54 21.83 3.84
N VAL A 118 -7.45 23.15 3.55
CA VAL A 118 -8.60 24.05 3.53
C VAL A 118 -9.62 23.34 2.67
N ASP A 119 -10.79 23.05 3.24
CA ASP A 119 -11.74 22.14 2.62
C ASP A 119 -12.00 22.64 1.20
N LEU A 120 -11.46 21.95 0.18
CA LEU A 120 -11.75 22.31 -1.20
C LEU A 120 -13.25 22.18 -1.41
N ALA A 121 -13.93 21.28 -0.68
CA ALA A 121 -15.39 21.22 -0.54
C ALA A 121 -16.06 22.51 -0.01
N ASP A 122 -15.36 23.35 0.75
CA ASP A 122 -15.81 24.68 1.18
C ASP A 122 -15.41 25.79 0.19
N LEU A 123 -14.31 25.67 -0.54
CA LEU A 123 -13.95 26.57 -1.65
C LEU A 123 -14.82 26.33 -2.90
N LEU A 124 -15.27 25.09 -3.08
CA LEU A 124 -16.22 24.64 -4.11
C LEU A 124 -17.69 24.96 -3.76
N LYS A 125 -17.94 25.79 -2.71
CA LYS A 125 -19.27 26.36 -2.40
C LYS A 125 -19.91 27.08 -3.60
N ASN A 126 -19.10 27.54 -4.56
CA ASN A 126 -19.60 27.96 -5.86
C ASN A 126 -19.81 26.72 -6.75
N SER A 127 -21.05 26.23 -6.81
CA SER A 127 -21.48 25.18 -7.74
C SER A 127 -21.07 25.45 -9.20
N GLY A 128 -20.95 26.73 -9.58
CA GLY A 128 -20.43 27.16 -10.87
C GLY A 128 -18.95 26.79 -11.11
N LEU A 129 -18.08 26.80 -10.09
CA LEU A 129 -16.67 26.44 -10.23
C LEU A 129 -16.48 24.92 -10.34
N VAL A 130 -17.24 24.13 -9.57
CA VAL A 130 -17.30 22.66 -9.73
C VAL A 130 -17.75 22.30 -11.14
N THR A 131 -18.85 22.92 -11.57
CA THR A 131 -19.44 22.69 -12.90
C THR A 131 -18.46 23.10 -13.99
N ALA A 132 -17.74 24.21 -13.83
CA ALA A 132 -16.71 24.64 -14.77
C ALA A 132 -15.52 23.68 -14.80
N LEU A 133 -15.04 23.20 -13.65
CA LEU A 133 -13.93 22.26 -13.57
C LEU A 133 -14.28 20.90 -14.21
N ALA A 134 -15.48 20.37 -13.95
CA ALA A 134 -15.95 19.13 -14.56
C ALA A 134 -16.28 19.30 -16.05
N ASN A 135 -16.70 20.50 -16.48
CA ASN A 135 -17.02 20.76 -17.89
C ASN A 135 -15.84 21.24 -18.74
N ASP A 136 -14.71 21.56 -18.11
CA ASP A 136 -13.49 21.92 -18.80
C ASP A 136 -13.06 20.84 -19.80
N LEU A 137 -12.79 21.26 -21.03
CA LEU A 137 -12.48 20.35 -22.13
C LEU A 137 -11.17 19.59 -21.88
N THR A 138 -10.21 20.21 -21.19
CA THR A 138 -8.94 19.58 -20.83
C THR A 138 -9.18 18.45 -19.84
N ASN A 139 -9.96 18.70 -18.80
CA ASN A 139 -10.30 17.68 -17.80
C ASN A 139 -11.09 16.52 -18.41
N LYS A 140 -12.04 16.78 -19.33
CA LYS A 140 -12.74 15.72 -20.09
C LYS A 140 -11.76 14.88 -20.91
N GLY A 141 -10.84 15.51 -21.64
CA GLY A 141 -9.79 14.81 -22.38
C GLY A 141 -8.88 13.98 -21.48
N ASN A 142 -8.54 14.48 -20.29
CA ASN A 142 -7.76 13.74 -19.30
C ASN A 142 -8.51 12.50 -18.78
N VAL A 143 -9.81 12.62 -18.50
CA VAL A 143 -10.66 11.48 -18.12
C VAL A 143 -10.69 10.42 -19.23
N GLU A 144 -10.89 10.83 -20.48
CA GLU A 144 -10.90 9.89 -21.62
C GLU A 144 -9.55 9.18 -21.78
N LYS A 145 -8.45 9.92 -21.69
CA LYS A 145 -7.09 9.36 -21.78
C LYS A 145 -6.82 8.39 -20.64
N ALA A 146 -7.14 8.75 -19.40
CA ALA A 146 -6.98 7.89 -18.24
C ALA A 146 -7.87 6.64 -18.34
N THR A 147 -9.11 6.78 -18.84
CA THR A 147 -10.02 5.66 -19.11
C THR A 147 -9.40 4.69 -20.12
N LYS A 148 -8.92 5.18 -21.26
CA LYS A 148 -8.32 4.34 -22.32
C LYS A 148 -7.06 3.61 -21.87
N ASN A 149 -6.24 4.26 -21.04
CA ASN A 149 -4.98 3.70 -20.58
C ASN A 149 -5.16 2.73 -19.40
N LEU A 150 -6.28 2.81 -18.69
CA LEU A 150 -6.55 1.95 -17.56
C LEU A 150 -7.03 0.57 -18.03
N SER A 151 -6.31 -0.47 -17.63
CA SER A 151 -6.78 -1.86 -17.69
C SER A 151 -7.12 -2.31 -16.27
N VAL A 152 -8.40 -2.44 -15.97
CA VAL A 152 -8.84 -2.84 -14.62
C VAL A 152 -8.69 -4.34 -14.43
N ASN A 153 -7.92 -4.74 -13.40
CA ASN A 153 -7.87 -6.13 -12.96
C ASN A 153 -8.97 -6.39 -11.92
N VAL A 154 -9.99 -7.14 -12.32
CA VAL A 154 -11.09 -7.54 -11.44
C VAL A 154 -10.67 -8.77 -10.63
N ILE A 155 -10.39 -8.55 -9.35
CA ILE A 155 -9.97 -9.57 -8.38
C ILE A 155 -11.18 -10.43 -7.99
N HIS A 156 -12.32 -9.78 -7.72
CA HIS A 156 -13.59 -10.45 -7.44
C HIS A 156 -14.71 -9.85 -8.29
N PRO A 157 -15.61 -10.67 -8.86
CA PRO A 157 -16.69 -10.18 -9.72
C PRO A 157 -17.57 -9.14 -9.03
N LEU A 158 -18.03 -8.18 -9.82
CA LEU A 158 -19.05 -7.22 -9.40
C LEU A 158 -20.39 -7.94 -9.24
N ARG A 159 -21.13 -7.62 -8.17
CA ARG A 159 -22.36 -8.29 -7.78
C ARG A 159 -23.57 -7.48 -8.23
N GLU A 160 -24.56 -8.19 -8.77
CA GLU A 160 -25.78 -7.55 -9.25
C GLU A 160 -26.52 -6.79 -8.14
N GLY A 161 -26.99 -5.59 -8.48
CA GLY A 161 -27.75 -4.73 -7.57
C GLY A 161 -26.95 -4.09 -6.44
N LYS A 162 -25.64 -4.33 -6.33
CA LYS A 162 -24.79 -3.66 -5.34
C LYS A 162 -24.37 -2.28 -5.80
N LYS A 163 -24.17 -1.39 -4.83
CA LYS A 163 -23.63 -0.04 -5.05
C LYS A 163 -22.11 -0.10 -5.11
N LEU A 164 -21.45 1.01 -5.43
CA LEU A 164 -19.99 1.10 -5.44
C LEU A 164 -19.48 1.93 -4.26
N LEU A 165 -18.57 1.36 -3.49
CA LEU A 165 -17.76 2.07 -2.51
C LEU A 165 -16.33 2.21 -3.06
N VAL A 166 -15.94 3.44 -3.36
CA VAL A 166 -14.54 3.80 -3.65
C VAL A 166 -13.90 4.29 -2.36
N LEU A 167 -12.85 3.62 -1.93
CA LEU A 167 -12.23 3.85 -0.63
C LEU A 167 -10.76 4.16 -0.81
N ASP A 168 -10.35 5.32 -0.32
CA ASP A 168 -8.93 5.65 -0.17
C ASP A 168 -8.26 4.80 0.91
N LEU A 169 -6.93 4.74 0.86
CA LEU A 169 -6.11 3.89 1.70
C LEU A 169 -5.39 4.69 2.80
N ASP A 170 -4.49 5.60 2.41
CA ASP A 170 -3.54 6.26 3.29
C ASP A 170 -4.23 7.31 4.16
N TYR A 171 -4.11 7.21 5.48
CA TYR A 171 -4.84 8.02 6.47
C TYR A 171 -6.37 7.91 6.43
N THR A 172 -6.95 7.24 5.45
CA THR A 172 -8.37 6.89 5.42
C THR A 172 -8.64 5.64 6.26
N ILE A 173 -7.98 4.52 5.96
CA ILE A 173 -8.15 3.24 6.67
C ILE A 173 -6.88 2.71 7.35
N LEU A 174 -5.73 3.36 7.17
CA LEU A 174 -4.52 3.04 7.93
C LEU A 174 -3.62 4.26 8.17
N ASP A 175 -2.74 4.19 9.15
CA ASP A 175 -1.60 5.09 9.26
C ASP A 175 -0.40 4.49 8.51
N THR A 176 -0.10 5.07 7.35
CA THR A 176 0.90 4.50 6.44
C THR A 176 2.33 4.76 6.88
N LYS A 177 2.59 5.82 7.65
CA LYS A 177 3.94 6.16 8.12
C LYS A 177 4.58 5.04 8.95
N PRO A 178 3.95 4.52 10.02
CA PRO A 178 4.52 3.42 10.79
C PRO A 178 4.54 2.09 10.02
N LEU A 179 3.63 1.90 9.06
CA LEU A 179 3.63 0.71 8.21
C LEU A 179 4.84 0.68 7.26
N THR A 180 5.12 1.80 6.59
CA THR A 180 6.23 1.86 5.62
C THR A 180 7.59 1.93 6.30
N SER A 181 7.69 2.54 7.49
CA SER A 181 8.91 2.53 8.28
C SER A 181 9.16 1.19 8.98
N GLY A 182 8.12 0.35 9.13
CA GLY A 182 8.15 -0.88 9.91
C GLY A 182 8.25 -0.65 11.42
N SER A 183 7.88 0.55 11.90
CA SER A 183 7.93 0.88 13.33
C SER A 183 6.80 0.26 14.14
N LEU A 184 5.70 -0.15 13.49
CA LEU A 184 4.57 -0.87 14.09
C LEU A 184 4.19 -2.06 13.21
N PRO A 185 3.60 -3.12 13.79
CA PRO A 185 3.06 -4.21 13.00
C PRO A 185 1.82 -3.75 12.20
N PRO A 186 1.51 -4.37 11.05
CA PRO A 186 0.43 -3.92 10.16
C PRO A 186 -0.94 -3.80 10.83
N GLU A 187 -1.27 -4.70 11.75
CA GLU A 187 -2.52 -4.68 12.51
C GLU A 187 -2.66 -3.45 13.41
N GLU A 188 -1.55 -2.92 13.93
CA GLU A 188 -1.55 -1.71 14.75
C GLU A 188 -1.58 -0.45 13.89
N CYS A 189 -1.13 -0.52 12.63
CA CYS A 189 -1.26 0.57 11.66
C CYS A 189 -2.69 0.71 11.12
N ALA A 190 -3.49 -0.35 11.15
CA ALA A 190 -4.87 -0.33 10.69
C ALA A 190 -5.72 0.62 11.54
N ARG A 191 -6.59 1.38 10.89
CA ARG A 191 -7.55 2.22 11.60
C ARG A 191 -8.52 1.34 12.41
N PRO A 192 -8.80 1.65 13.68
CA PRO A 192 -9.66 0.82 14.52
C PRO A 192 -11.02 0.52 13.87
N GLY A 193 -11.37 -0.77 13.84
CA GLY A 193 -12.61 -1.27 13.25
C GLY A 193 -12.55 -1.48 11.73
N LEU A 194 -11.36 -1.51 11.10
CA LEU A 194 -11.20 -1.70 9.66
C LEU A 194 -11.99 -2.90 9.12
N HIS A 195 -11.72 -4.11 9.59
CA HIS A 195 -12.38 -5.30 9.04
C HIS A 195 -13.88 -5.33 9.35
N ASP A 196 -14.27 -4.95 10.57
CA ASP A 196 -15.69 -4.86 10.95
C ASP A 196 -16.45 -3.87 10.06
N PHE A 197 -15.83 -2.74 9.72
CA PHE A 197 -16.37 -1.77 8.77
C PHE A 197 -16.56 -2.39 7.39
N MET A 198 -15.54 -3.07 6.86
CA MET A 198 -15.60 -3.71 5.55
C MET A 198 -16.69 -4.79 5.48
N GLU A 199 -16.76 -5.66 6.49
CA GLU A 199 -17.82 -6.69 6.59
C GLU A 199 -19.21 -6.08 6.71
N LYS A 200 -19.34 -4.96 7.43
CA LYS A 200 -20.61 -4.27 7.62
C LYS A 200 -21.15 -3.63 6.34
N VAL A 201 -20.27 -3.08 5.48
CA VAL A 201 -20.70 -2.41 4.23
C VAL A 201 -20.78 -3.35 3.03
N TYR A 202 -20.02 -4.43 3.02
CA TYR A 202 -19.96 -5.37 1.89
C TYR A 202 -21.32 -5.92 1.43
N PRO A 203 -22.34 -6.15 2.28
CA PRO A 203 -23.67 -6.55 1.83
C PRO A 203 -24.36 -5.55 0.89
N TYR A 204 -23.94 -4.28 0.91
CA TYR A 204 -24.55 -3.19 0.13
C TYR A 204 -23.66 -2.69 -1.01
N TYR A 205 -22.35 -2.83 -0.88
CA TYR A 205 -21.37 -2.23 -1.78
C TYR A 205 -20.37 -3.25 -2.32
N ASP A 206 -20.13 -3.22 -3.62
CA ASP A 206 -18.86 -3.66 -4.20
C ASP A 206 -17.78 -2.63 -3.88
N ILE A 207 -16.56 -3.12 -3.65
CA ILE A 207 -15.50 -2.34 -3.01
C ILE A 207 -14.35 -2.16 -3.99
N CYS A 208 -14.01 -0.89 -4.23
CA CYS A 208 -12.82 -0.46 -4.95
C CYS A 208 -11.87 0.26 -3.99
N ILE A 209 -10.62 -0.20 -3.88
CA ILE A 209 -9.58 0.57 -3.18
C ILE A 209 -8.86 1.45 -4.21
N TRP A 210 -8.81 2.76 -4.00
CA TRP A 210 -8.09 3.69 -4.89
C TRP A 210 -7.04 4.48 -4.12
N SER A 211 -5.76 4.14 -4.31
CA SER A 211 -4.63 4.79 -3.63
C SER A 211 -3.84 5.71 -4.57
N GLN A 212 -3.31 6.82 -4.04
CA GLN A 212 -2.37 7.71 -4.74
C GLN A 212 -0.92 7.18 -4.72
N THR A 213 -0.71 5.89 -4.43
CA THR A 213 0.61 5.23 -4.51
C THR A 213 0.70 4.32 -5.72
N SER A 214 1.88 3.76 -6.01
CA SER A 214 2.04 2.77 -7.10
C SER A 214 1.41 1.42 -6.75
N TRP A 215 1.05 0.63 -7.78
CA TRP A 215 0.50 -0.72 -7.63
C TRP A 215 1.28 -1.60 -6.65
N ILE A 216 2.62 -1.60 -6.71
CA ILE A 216 3.47 -2.45 -5.85
C ILE A 216 3.26 -2.13 -4.37
N TRP A 217 3.19 -0.84 -4.02
CA TRP A 217 2.96 -0.40 -2.65
C TRP A 217 1.52 -0.67 -2.22
N LEU A 218 0.56 -0.44 -3.10
CA LEU A 218 -0.85 -0.72 -2.87
C LEU A 218 -1.08 -2.21 -2.55
N GLU A 219 -0.56 -3.10 -3.40
CA GLU A 219 -0.67 -4.55 -3.21
C GLU A 219 -0.03 -4.98 -1.88
N THR A 220 1.18 -4.48 -1.59
CA THR A 220 1.88 -4.78 -0.32
C THR A 220 1.02 -4.37 0.88
N LYS A 221 0.49 -3.14 0.90
CA LYS A 221 -0.34 -2.65 2.01
C LYS A 221 -1.60 -3.51 2.20
N LEU A 222 -2.28 -3.89 1.12
CA LEU A 222 -3.51 -4.68 1.21
C LEU A 222 -3.27 -6.11 1.69
N VAL A 223 -2.14 -6.71 1.33
CA VAL A 223 -1.74 -8.04 1.81
C VAL A 223 -1.32 -7.99 3.29
N GLU A 224 -0.49 -7.02 3.67
CA GLU A 224 -0.03 -6.85 5.06
C GLU A 224 -1.20 -6.54 6.00
N LEU A 225 -2.21 -5.78 5.55
CA LEU A 225 -3.45 -5.55 6.29
C LEU A 225 -4.42 -6.74 6.26
N GLY A 226 -4.09 -7.84 5.57
CA GLY A 226 -4.97 -9.01 5.45
C GLY A 226 -6.32 -8.68 4.79
N MET A 227 -6.35 -7.69 3.90
CA MET A 227 -7.53 -7.31 3.11
C MET A 227 -7.65 -8.14 1.82
N ILE A 228 -6.52 -8.66 1.32
CA ILE A 228 -6.43 -9.60 0.20
C ILE A 228 -5.62 -10.82 0.65
N GLY A 229 -6.00 -12.01 0.20
CA GLY A 229 -5.28 -13.26 0.48
C GLY A 229 -5.58 -13.89 1.85
N GLY A 230 -6.34 -13.22 2.71
CA GLY A 230 -6.85 -13.77 3.97
C GLY A 230 -8.29 -14.27 3.87
N HIS A 231 -8.74 -15.03 4.88
CA HIS A 231 -10.14 -15.42 5.04
C HIS A 231 -10.91 -14.28 5.73
N ARG A 232 -11.68 -13.51 4.97
CA ARG A 232 -12.55 -12.42 5.45
C ARG A 232 -13.97 -12.58 4.89
N ASN A 233 -14.98 -12.03 5.57
CA ASN A 233 -16.38 -12.06 5.09
C ASN A 233 -16.70 -10.92 4.12
N TYR A 234 -15.70 -10.34 3.48
CA TYR A 234 -15.82 -9.33 2.43
C TYR A 234 -14.81 -9.59 1.33
N GLN A 235 -15.06 -9.01 0.16
CA GLN A 235 -14.18 -9.11 -1.00
C GLN A 235 -13.96 -7.73 -1.62
N ILE A 236 -12.74 -7.49 -2.09
CA ILE A 236 -12.38 -6.31 -2.88
C ILE A 236 -12.53 -6.68 -4.35
N SER A 237 -13.35 -5.94 -5.08
CA SER A 237 -13.65 -6.23 -6.48
C SER A 237 -12.50 -5.87 -7.40
N PHE A 238 -11.93 -4.68 -7.23
CA PHE A 238 -10.77 -4.21 -7.99
C PHE A 238 -10.04 -3.12 -7.20
N VAL A 239 -8.82 -2.78 -7.61
CA VAL A 239 -8.04 -1.71 -6.99
C VAL A 239 -7.42 -0.83 -8.07
N LEU A 240 -7.26 0.45 -7.75
CA LEU A 240 -6.71 1.48 -8.62
C LEU A 240 -5.55 2.17 -7.91
N ASP A 241 -4.53 2.50 -8.68
CA ASP A 241 -3.33 3.17 -8.19
C ASP A 241 -3.24 4.59 -8.76
N LYS A 242 -2.13 5.28 -8.53
CA LYS A 242 -1.94 6.65 -9.00
C LYS A 242 -1.91 6.80 -10.53
N THR A 243 -1.76 5.73 -11.30
CA THR A 243 -1.56 5.82 -12.76
C THR A 243 -2.78 6.30 -13.52
N CYS A 244 -3.98 6.14 -12.95
CA CYS A 244 -5.23 6.68 -13.51
C CYS A 244 -5.64 8.03 -12.90
N MET A 245 -4.83 8.59 -12.00
CA MET A 245 -5.02 9.96 -11.50
C MET A 245 -4.36 10.96 -12.45
N PHE A 246 -4.83 12.21 -12.44
CA PHE A 246 -4.24 13.30 -13.20
C PHE A 246 -4.37 14.63 -12.46
N THR A 247 -3.54 15.60 -12.82
CA THR A 247 -3.54 16.94 -12.21
C THR A 247 -4.61 17.82 -12.84
N VAL A 248 -5.32 18.56 -12.00
CA VAL A 248 -6.22 19.65 -12.40
C VAL A 248 -5.75 20.96 -11.77
N GLN A 249 -6.14 22.07 -12.37
CA GLN A 249 -5.91 23.40 -11.81
C GLN A 249 -7.20 23.91 -11.18
N SER A 250 -7.11 24.32 -9.91
CA SER A 250 -8.18 24.96 -9.15
C SER A 250 -7.70 26.31 -8.59
N VAL A 251 -8.53 26.97 -7.78
CA VAL A 251 -8.16 28.23 -7.12
C VAL A 251 -8.23 28.05 -5.62
N ARG A 252 -7.14 28.38 -4.93
CA ARG A 252 -7.02 28.38 -3.47
C ARG A 252 -6.45 29.71 -3.01
N ASP A 253 -7.14 30.40 -2.11
CA ASP A 253 -6.73 31.73 -1.60
C ASP A 253 -6.43 32.74 -2.73
N ASN A 254 -7.27 32.75 -3.78
CA ASN A 254 -7.12 33.53 -5.01
C ASN A 254 -5.83 33.26 -5.80
N LYS A 255 -5.19 32.10 -5.58
CA LYS A 255 -4.02 31.65 -6.33
C LYS A 255 -4.34 30.34 -7.08
N PRO A 256 -3.76 30.13 -8.27
CA PRO A 256 -3.82 28.84 -8.94
C PRO A 256 -3.25 27.75 -8.03
N TRP A 257 -3.97 26.66 -7.90
CA TRP A 257 -3.55 25.49 -7.12
C TRP A 257 -3.70 24.24 -7.95
N GLU A 258 -2.58 23.57 -8.20
CA GLU A 258 -2.56 22.30 -8.90
C GLU A 258 -2.67 21.16 -7.91
N HIS A 259 -3.54 20.20 -8.19
CA HIS A 259 -3.64 18.98 -7.38
C HIS A 259 -4.10 17.81 -8.24
N SER A 260 -3.79 16.60 -7.79
CA SER A 260 -4.28 15.38 -8.42
C SER A 260 -5.73 15.07 -8.03
N VAL A 261 -6.44 14.31 -8.87
CA VAL A 261 -7.83 13.89 -8.64
C VAL A 261 -8.03 12.40 -8.95
N LYS A 262 -9.01 11.80 -8.28
CA LYS A 262 -9.56 10.46 -8.50
C LYS A 262 -10.93 10.60 -9.18
N ALA A 263 -10.92 10.72 -10.50
CA ALA A 263 -12.12 10.97 -11.28
C ALA A 263 -12.99 9.71 -11.39
N LEU A 264 -14.14 9.68 -10.70
CA LEU A 264 -15.05 8.52 -10.70
C LEU A 264 -15.57 8.15 -12.10
N GLN A 265 -15.64 9.13 -13.01
CA GLN A 265 -16.04 8.88 -14.40
C GLN A 265 -15.15 7.84 -15.10
N ILE A 266 -13.87 7.72 -14.70
CA ILE A 266 -12.98 6.67 -15.20
C ILE A 266 -13.56 5.29 -14.87
N ILE A 267 -14.02 5.09 -13.62
CA ILE A 267 -14.62 3.83 -13.18
C ILE A 267 -15.95 3.61 -13.90
N TRP A 268 -16.80 4.63 -13.99
CA TRP A 268 -18.13 4.52 -14.63
C TRP A 268 -18.04 4.19 -16.13
N ASN A 269 -16.98 4.63 -16.81
CA ASN A 269 -16.72 4.27 -18.19
C ASN A 269 -16.37 2.79 -18.37
N HIS A 270 -15.67 2.19 -17.39
CA HIS A 270 -15.32 0.76 -17.39
C HIS A 270 -16.45 -0.13 -16.89
N PHE A 271 -17.27 0.37 -15.97
CA PHE A 271 -18.36 -0.35 -15.32
C PHE A 271 -19.67 0.45 -15.40
N PRO A 272 -20.42 0.35 -16.52
CA PRO A 272 -21.61 1.16 -16.76
C PRO A 272 -22.77 0.94 -15.78
N GLN A 273 -22.73 -0.14 -14.99
CA GLN A 273 -23.68 -0.35 -13.89
C GLN A 273 -23.50 0.66 -12.75
N PHE A 274 -22.37 1.37 -12.68
CA PHE A 274 -22.09 2.39 -11.68
C PHE A 274 -22.15 3.80 -12.27
N ASN A 275 -22.66 4.73 -11.48
CA ASN A 275 -22.73 6.15 -11.77
C ASN A 275 -22.93 6.95 -10.46
N ALA A 276 -23.17 8.25 -10.57
CA ALA A 276 -23.43 9.15 -9.44
C ALA A 276 -24.57 8.69 -8.51
N SER A 277 -25.60 8.00 -9.02
CA SER A 277 -26.75 7.55 -8.20
C SER A 277 -26.44 6.38 -7.27
N ASN A 278 -25.33 5.67 -7.47
CA ASN A 278 -25.01 4.46 -6.72
C ASN A 278 -23.54 4.33 -6.34
N THR A 279 -22.76 5.42 -6.41
CA THR A 279 -21.35 5.44 -6.00
C THR A 279 -21.14 6.40 -4.83
N VAL A 280 -20.35 5.98 -3.85
CA VAL A 280 -19.82 6.85 -2.80
C VAL A 280 -18.29 6.73 -2.75
N HIS A 281 -17.60 7.85 -2.60
CA HIS A 281 -16.14 7.93 -2.55
C HIS A 281 -15.69 8.50 -1.21
N ILE A 282 -14.95 7.70 -0.44
CA ILE A 282 -14.43 8.08 0.87
C ILE A 282 -12.93 8.37 0.77
N ASP A 283 -12.53 9.57 1.17
CA ASP A 283 -11.13 10.02 1.13
C ASP A 283 -10.91 11.04 2.25
N ASP A 284 -9.71 11.11 2.83
CA ASP A 284 -9.40 12.12 3.84
C ASP A 284 -9.11 13.50 3.22
N LEU A 285 -8.82 13.53 1.92
CA LEU A 285 -8.48 14.73 1.16
C LEU A 285 -9.59 15.11 0.19
N SER A 286 -10.27 16.23 0.44
CA SER A 286 -11.42 16.60 -0.39
C SER A 286 -11.08 16.96 -1.84
N ARG A 287 -9.82 17.32 -2.09
CA ARG A 287 -9.31 17.55 -3.44
C ARG A 287 -9.35 16.32 -4.35
N ASN A 288 -9.24 15.11 -3.78
CA ASN A 288 -9.23 13.88 -4.57
C ASN A 288 -10.57 13.63 -5.28
N PHE A 289 -11.67 14.17 -4.77
CA PHE A 289 -13.00 14.09 -5.40
C PHE A 289 -13.47 15.43 -5.98
N ALA A 290 -12.57 16.34 -6.34
CA ALA A 290 -12.94 17.65 -6.90
C ALA A 290 -13.79 17.59 -8.18
N LEU A 291 -13.65 16.52 -8.99
CA LEU A 291 -14.46 16.30 -10.20
C LEU A 291 -15.79 15.57 -9.94
N ASN A 292 -16.01 15.09 -8.71
CA ASN A 292 -17.20 14.35 -8.28
C ASN A 292 -17.49 14.65 -6.80
N PRO A 293 -17.72 15.94 -6.44
CA PRO A 293 -17.82 16.34 -5.04
C PRO A 293 -19.12 15.91 -4.38
N SER A 294 -20.18 15.65 -5.15
CA SER A 294 -21.46 15.16 -4.62
C SER A 294 -21.36 13.71 -4.15
N GLU A 295 -20.49 12.92 -4.76
CA GLU A 295 -20.23 11.52 -4.42
C GLU A 295 -19.14 11.39 -3.34
N GLY A 296 -18.40 12.47 -3.08
CA GLY A 296 -17.29 12.51 -2.12
C GLY A 296 -17.73 12.70 -0.67
N LEU A 297 -17.19 11.89 0.24
CA LEU A 297 -17.31 12.02 1.69
C LEU A 297 -15.92 12.19 2.29
N LYS A 298 -15.65 13.37 2.85
CA LYS A 298 -14.42 13.62 3.59
C LYS A 298 -14.45 12.91 4.94
N ILE A 299 -13.57 11.93 5.13
CA ILE A 299 -13.33 11.32 6.44
C ILE A 299 -12.22 12.07 7.18
N ARG A 300 -12.24 12.04 8.52
CA ARG A 300 -11.12 12.54 9.30
C ARG A 300 -9.88 11.66 9.08
N ALA A 301 -8.76 12.26 8.71
CA ALA A 301 -7.47 11.57 8.61
C ALA A 301 -7.12 10.83 9.91
N PHE A 302 -6.62 9.61 9.78
CA PHE A 302 -6.14 8.75 10.85
C PHE A 302 -4.61 8.74 10.84
N LYS A 303 -4.00 9.34 11.86
CA LYS A 303 -2.55 9.51 12.00
C LYS A 303 -2.13 9.12 13.42
N HIS A 304 -0.84 8.85 13.59
CA HIS A 304 -0.23 8.51 14.87
C HIS A 304 -0.84 7.26 15.49
N ALA A 305 -0.89 6.15 14.74
CA ALA A 305 -1.56 4.92 15.16
C ALA A 305 -1.21 4.40 16.58
N ALA A 306 0.02 4.64 17.06
CA ALA A 306 0.45 4.27 18.41
C ALA A 306 -0.08 5.18 19.54
N SER A 307 -0.75 6.30 19.22
CA SER A 307 -1.24 7.25 20.20
C SER A 307 -2.53 6.76 20.87
N GLU A 308 -2.82 7.29 22.07
CA GLU A 308 -4.04 6.94 22.79
C GLU A 308 -5.29 7.44 22.06
N GLU A 309 -5.21 8.63 21.46
CA GLU A 309 -6.28 9.19 20.64
C GLU A 309 -6.60 8.32 19.43
N ALA A 310 -5.58 7.74 18.80
CA ALA A 310 -5.75 6.83 17.68
C ALA A 310 -6.48 5.54 18.08
N ARG A 311 -6.13 4.94 19.24
CA ARG A 311 -6.83 3.76 19.79
C ARG A 311 -8.31 4.03 20.12
N GLN A 312 -8.61 5.27 20.47
CA GLN A 312 -9.97 5.74 20.74
C GLN A 312 -10.72 6.19 19.48
N ASP A 313 -10.12 6.14 18.28
CA ASP A 313 -10.81 6.45 17.03
C ASP A 313 -12.02 5.50 16.84
N ARG A 314 -13.16 6.09 16.48
CA ARG A 314 -14.41 5.38 16.19
C ARG A 314 -15.01 5.80 14.85
N GLU A 315 -14.24 6.41 13.97
CA GLU A 315 -14.77 6.99 12.73
C GLU A 315 -15.24 5.91 11.76
N LEU A 316 -14.54 4.78 11.62
CA LEU A 316 -14.99 3.69 10.74
C LEU A 316 -16.28 3.03 11.23
N TYR A 317 -16.48 2.89 12.55
CA TYR A 317 -17.72 2.38 13.11
C TYR A 317 -18.92 3.29 12.75
N LYS A 318 -18.72 4.60 12.91
CA LYS A 318 -19.72 5.63 12.55
C LYS A 318 -19.99 5.63 11.05
N LEU A 319 -18.94 5.58 10.24
CA LEU A 319 -19.04 5.55 8.78
C LEU A 319 -19.76 4.29 8.32
N GLY A 320 -19.47 3.13 8.91
CA GLY A 320 -20.15 1.87 8.58
C GLY A 320 -21.66 1.95 8.86
N THR A 321 -22.08 2.55 9.98
CA THR A 321 -23.51 2.79 10.26
C THR A 321 -24.13 3.73 9.23
N TYR A 322 -23.45 4.81 8.86
CA TYR A 322 -23.93 5.74 7.84
C TYR A 322 -24.07 5.06 6.46
N LEU A 323 -23.06 4.32 6.02
CA LEU A 323 -23.05 3.64 4.72
C LEU A 323 -24.11 2.54 4.64
N VAL A 324 -24.34 1.78 5.72
CA VAL A 324 -25.47 0.83 5.76
C VAL A 324 -26.82 1.55 5.59
N HIS A 325 -27.00 2.72 6.22
CA HIS A 325 -28.24 3.48 6.10
C HIS A 325 -28.47 4.00 4.68
N VAL A 326 -27.50 4.71 4.09
CA VAL A 326 -27.66 5.27 2.75
C VAL A 326 -27.64 4.19 1.66
N GLY A 327 -26.95 3.07 1.92
CA GLY A 327 -26.90 1.91 1.03
C GLY A 327 -28.25 1.23 0.79
N GLN A 328 -29.24 1.47 1.65
CA GLN A 328 -30.62 0.98 1.48
C GLN A 328 -31.45 1.82 0.51
N ALA A 329 -31.05 3.07 0.24
CA ALA A 329 -31.80 3.93 -0.67
C ALA A 329 -31.62 3.51 -2.12
N ALA A 330 -32.62 3.78 -2.96
CA ALA A 330 -32.52 3.54 -4.40
C ALA A 330 -31.42 4.42 -5.04
N ASP A 331 -31.34 5.68 -4.63
CA ASP A 331 -30.44 6.70 -5.19
C ASP A 331 -29.65 7.38 -4.06
N LEU A 332 -28.33 7.32 -4.11
CA LEU A 332 -27.45 7.94 -3.11
C LEU A 332 -27.44 9.46 -3.20
N ARG A 333 -27.84 10.06 -4.33
CA ARG A 333 -27.89 11.51 -4.51
C ARG A 333 -28.96 12.19 -3.64
N SER A 334 -29.84 11.42 -3.01
CA SER A 334 -30.76 11.95 -2.00
C SER A 334 -30.07 12.34 -0.70
N PHE A 335 -28.77 12.04 -0.54
CA PHE A 335 -27.99 12.36 0.66
C PHE A 335 -26.89 13.38 0.35
N SER A 336 -26.71 14.33 1.28
CA SER A 336 -25.51 15.15 1.33
C SER A 336 -24.42 14.40 2.10
N HIS A 337 -23.41 13.88 1.39
CA HIS A 337 -22.27 13.19 2.03
C HIS A 337 -21.40 14.14 2.86
N LYS A 338 -21.41 15.44 2.57
CA LYS A 338 -20.79 16.47 3.41
C LYS A 338 -21.37 16.49 4.83
N ASP A 339 -22.67 16.23 4.96
CA ASP A 339 -23.40 16.28 6.23
C ASP A 339 -23.59 14.90 6.84
N TRP A 340 -22.78 13.90 6.46
CA TRP A 340 -22.97 12.51 6.89
C TRP A 340 -23.05 12.32 8.41
N LYS A 341 -22.31 13.13 9.19
CA LYS A 341 -22.37 13.12 10.66
C LYS A 341 -23.69 13.70 11.20
N VAL A 342 -24.30 14.65 10.49
CA VAL A 342 -25.62 15.18 10.84
C VAL A 342 -26.69 14.14 10.55
N THR A 343 -26.62 13.47 9.39
CA THR A 343 -27.49 12.34 9.06
C THR A 343 -27.37 11.23 10.09
N LEU A 344 -26.14 10.83 10.44
CA LEU A 344 -25.87 9.79 11.43
C LEU A 344 -26.51 10.09 12.79
N LYS A 345 -26.42 11.34 13.27
CA LYS A 345 -27.03 11.77 14.56
C LYS A 345 -28.55 11.69 14.56
N ARG A 346 -29.20 11.67 13.39
CA ARG A 346 -30.66 11.57 13.24
C ARG A 346 -31.15 10.14 13.10
N LEU A 347 -30.24 9.16 12.97
CA LEU A 347 -30.63 7.76 12.92
C LEU A 347 -31.13 7.30 14.29
N PRO A 348 -32.18 6.45 14.33
CA PRO A 348 -32.62 5.84 15.58
C PRO A 348 -31.46 5.04 16.20
N SER A 349 -31.37 5.13 17.52
CA SER A 349 -30.31 4.53 18.35
C SER A 349 -30.35 3.01 18.34
#